data_AF-A0A5N3P3T3-F1
#
_entry.id   AF-A0A5N3P3T3-F1
#
_cell.length_a   1.000
_cell.length_b   1.000
_cell.length_c   1.000
_cell.angle_alpha   90.00
_cell.angle_beta   90.00
_cell.angle_gamma   90.00
#
_symmetry.space_group_name_H-M   'P 1'
#
loop_
_entity.id
_entity.type
_entity.pdbx_description
1 polymer ?
#
loop_
_entity_poly.entity_id
_entity_poly.type
_entity_poly.pdbx_seq_one_letter_code
_entity_poly.pdbx_strand_id
1 'polypeptide(L)' 'VNWTNATVVNPKNGTLSSGSDSASVTYTPKAGFVGTDTFDYTLTDSTGHSSTATVTITVKSADTAPIPVPTPTPT' A
#
# COMPACT_ATOMS: atom_id res chain seq x y z
N VAL A 1 0.20 6.95 -26.59
CA VAL A 1 0.47 5.61 -26.02
C VAL A 1 -0.69 5.23 -25.12
N ASN A 2 -1.48 4.23 -25.49
CA ASN A 2 -2.65 3.79 -24.74
C ASN A 2 -2.28 2.48 -24.01
N TRP A 3 -2.01 2.59 -22.71
CA TRP A 3 -1.66 1.46 -21.84
C TRP A 3 -2.95 0.73 -21.44
N THR A 4 -3.12 -0.54 -21.84
CA THR A 4 -4.46 -1.17 -21.87
C THR A 4 -4.67 -2.22 -20.79
N ASN A 5 -3.60 -2.74 -20.17
CA ASN A 5 -3.70 -3.76 -19.12
C ASN A 5 -2.62 -3.59 -18.06
N ALA A 6 -3.04 -3.44 -16.80
CA ALA A 6 -2.16 -3.47 -15.63
C ALA A 6 -2.42 -4.77 -14.86
N THR A 7 -1.41 -5.63 -14.74
CA THR A 7 -1.48 -6.81 -13.86
C THR A 7 -0.78 -6.49 -12.56
N VAL A 8 -1.52 -6.63 -11.45
CA VAL A 8 -1.08 -6.30 -10.10
C VAL A 8 -1.22 -7.56 -9.25
N VAL A 9 -0.12 -8.00 -8.62
CA VAL A 9 -0.14 -9.12 -7.68
C VAL A 9 -0.31 -8.58 -6.27
N ASN A 10 -1.20 -9.19 -5.49
CA ASN A 10 -1.37 -8.80 -4.08
C ASN A 10 -0.05 -9.04 -3.31
N PRO A 11 0.41 -8.04 -2.55
CA PRO A 11 1.58 -8.19 -1.70
C PRO A 11 1.23 -9.09 -0.50
N LYS A 12 2.26 -9.61 0.19
CA LYS A 12 2.08 -10.68 1.19
C LYS A 12 1.31 -10.22 2.43
N ASN A 13 1.43 -8.95 2.79
CA ASN A 13 0.96 -8.42 4.07
C ASN A 13 -0.16 -7.37 3.91
N GLY A 14 -0.74 -7.27 2.72
CA GLY A 14 -1.88 -6.40 2.47
C GLY A 14 -2.61 -6.75 1.18
N THR A 15 -3.67 -6.01 0.92
CA THR A 15 -4.50 -6.17 -0.28
C THR A 15 -4.40 -4.93 -1.13
N LEU A 16 -4.37 -5.12 -2.45
CA LEU A 16 -4.44 -4.04 -3.42
C LEU A 16 -5.84 -4.02 -4.02
N SER A 17 -6.45 -2.83 -4.08
CA SER A 17 -7.69 -2.58 -4.80
C SER A 17 -7.42 -1.55 -5.89
N SER A 18 -7.79 -1.85 -7.14
CA SER A 18 -7.74 -0.87 -8.23
C SER A 18 -8.77 0.22 -7.99
N GLY A 19 -8.37 1.48 -8.14
CA GLY A 19 -9.28 2.63 -8.19
C GLY A 19 -10.02 2.71 -9.52
N SER A 20 -10.92 3.70 -9.64
CA SER A 20 -11.74 3.91 -10.84
C SER A 20 -10.92 4.19 -12.11
N ASP A 21 -9.75 4.78 -11.94
CA ASP A 21 -8.76 4.94 -13.00
C ASP A 21 -7.81 3.74 -12.96
N SER A 22 -7.62 3.05 -14.08
CA SER A 22 -6.77 1.84 -14.22
C SER A 22 -5.30 2.02 -13.78
N ALA A 23 -4.91 3.25 -13.40
CA ALA A 23 -3.59 3.63 -12.91
C ALA A 23 -3.53 3.82 -11.37
N SER A 24 -4.67 3.85 -10.68
CA SER A 24 -4.74 4.06 -9.24
C SER A 24 -4.86 2.73 -8.51
N VAL A 25 -4.06 2.51 -7.47
CA VAL A 25 -4.14 1.31 -6.62
C VAL A 25 -4.10 1.73 -5.16
N THR A 26 -5.07 1.26 -4.38
CA THR A 26 -5.14 1.44 -2.94
C THR A 26 -4.54 0.22 -2.26
N TYR A 27 -3.52 0.42 -1.42
CA TYR A 27 -2.96 -0.61 -0.56
C TYR A 27 -3.58 -0.55 0.84
N THR A 28 -4.09 -1.69 1.30
CA THR A 28 -4.61 -1.86 2.66
C THR A 28 -3.76 -2.90 3.39
N PRO A 29 -2.92 -2.50 4.36
CA PRO A 29 -2.16 -3.45 5.15
C PRO A 29 -3.08 -4.30 6.03
N LYS A 30 -2.65 -5.53 6.35
CA LYS A 30 -3.32 -6.35 7.36
C LYS A 30 -3.32 -5.63 8.71
N ALA A 31 -4.40 -5.75 9.47
CA ALA A 31 -4.49 -5.17 10.80
C ALA A 31 -3.27 -5.58 11.66
N GLY A 32 -2.60 -4.58 12.24
CA GLY A 32 -1.40 -4.76 13.06
C GLY A 32 -0.09 -5.01 12.29
N PHE A 33 -0.10 -5.00 10.95
CA PHE A 33 1.14 -5.13 10.18
C PHE A 33 2.00 -3.87 10.28
N VAL A 34 3.25 -4.05 10.67
CA VAL A 34 4.32 -3.06 10.65
C VAL A 34 5.53 -3.71 10.00
N GLY A 35 6.06 -3.10 8.95
CA GLY A 35 7.13 -3.69 8.16
C GLY A 35 7.09 -3.27 6.69
N THR A 36 7.93 -3.93 5.90
CA THR A 36 8.03 -3.68 4.46
C THR A 36 7.23 -4.73 3.69
N ASP A 37 6.45 -4.28 2.71
CA ASP A 37 5.73 -5.13 1.77
C ASP A 37 6.10 -4.75 0.34
N THR A 38 6.09 -5.73 -0.56
CA THR A 38 6.52 -5.53 -1.95
C THR A 38 5.53 -6.18 -2.90
N PHE A 39 5.22 -5.50 -3.99
CA PHE A 39 4.50 -6.09 -5.10
C PHE A 39 5.07 -5.62 -6.43
N ASP A 40 4.96 -6.47 -7.45
CA ASP A 40 5.29 -6.12 -8.82
C ASP A 40 4.03 -5.64 -9.54
N TYR A 41 4.18 -4.60 -10.35
CA TYR A 41 3.18 -4.16 -11.31
C TYR A 41 3.74 -4.28 -12.71
N THR A 42 2.93 -4.78 -13.63
CA THR A 42 3.28 -4.86 -15.06
C THR A 42 2.28 -4.06 -15.88
N LEU A 43 2.77 -3.09 -16.64
CA LEU A 43 1.99 -2.32 -17.61
C LEU A 43 2.22 -2.90 -19.00
N THR A 44 1.15 -3.17 -19.74
CA THR A 44 1.22 -3.61 -21.14
C THR A 44 0.57 -2.57 -22.06
N ASP A 45 1.28 -2.17 -23.12
CA ASP A 45 0.76 -1.27 -24.14
C ASP A 45 -0.11 -1.99 -25.17
N SER A 46 -0.82 -1.22 -26.01
CA SER A 46 -1.69 -1.75 -27.06
C SER A 46 -0.97 -2.52 -28.18
N THR A 47 0.37 -2.54 -28.16
CA THR A 47 1.22 -3.27 -29.11
C THR A 47 1.86 -4.52 -28.51
N GLY A 48 1.59 -4.81 -27.23
CA GLY A 48 2.08 -5.99 -26.51
C GLY A 48 3.41 -5.78 -25.78
N HIS A 49 3.98 -4.58 -25.78
CA HIS A 49 5.17 -4.31 -24.95
C HIS A 49 4.75 -4.21 -23.50
N SER A 50 5.49 -4.90 -22.63
CA SER A 50 5.30 -4.88 -21.20
C SER A 50 6.47 -4.23 -20.48
N SER A 51 6.17 -3.52 -19.40
CA SER A 51 7.16 -2.98 -18.47
C SER A 51 6.75 -3.38 -17.06
N THR A 52 7.67 -4.05 -16.36
CA THR A 52 7.47 -4.49 -14.98
C THR A 52 8.28 -3.61 -14.04
N ALA A 53 7.69 -3.19 -12.93
CA ALA A 53 8.40 -2.52 -11.87
C ALA A 53 7.90 -2.97 -10.49
N THR A 54 8.82 -2.90 -9.53
CA THR A 54 8.58 -3.34 -8.16
C THR A 54 8.27 -2.14 -7.27
N VAL A 55 7.15 -2.19 -6.56
CA VAL A 55 6.76 -1.20 -5.57
C VAL A 55 7.11 -1.73 -4.19
N THR A 56 7.79 -0.90 -3.41
CA THR A 56 8.13 -1.18 -2.01
C THR A 56 7.31 -0.26 -1.11
N ILE A 57 6.49 -0.85 -0.24
CA ILE A 57 5.68 -0.16 0.75
C ILE A 57 6.29 -0.38 2.12
N THR A 58 6.46 0.68 2.91
CA THR A 58 6.86 0.58 4.31
C THR A 58 5.74 1.06 5.21
N VAL A 59 5.17 0.14 5.98
CA VAL A 59 4.13 0.43 6.97
C VAL A 59 4.80 0.65 8.32
N LYS A 60 4.66 1.86 8.85
CA LYS A 60 5.14 2.22 10.19
C LYS A 60 4.00 2.12 11.19
N SER A 61 4.33 1.79 12.44
CA SER A 61 3.39 1.91 13.54
C SER A 61 2.90 3.35 13.64
N ALA A 62 1.62 3.53 13.93
CA ALA A 62 1.12 4.84 14.33
C ALA A 62 1.85 5.24 15.64
N ASP A 63 2.40 6.45 15.68
CA ASP A 63 2.85 7.03 16.94
C ASP A 63 1.61 7.20 17.83
N THR A 64 1.46 6.33 18.83
CA THR A 64 0.57 6.63 19.95
C THR A 64 1.21 7.77 20.73
N ALA A 65 0.64 8.97 20.59
CA ALA A 65 0.95 10.06 21.51
C ALA A 65 0.82 9.58 22.96
N PRO A 66 1.65 10.09 23.90
CA PRO A 66 1.53 9.73 25.29
C PRO A 66 0.09 10.00 25.77
N ILE A 67 -0.54 8.99 26.37
CA ILE A 67 -1.78 9.22 27.11
C ILE A 67 -1.46 10.20 28.24
N PRO A 68 -2.20 11.33 28.35
CA PRO A 68 -1.99 12.25 29.46
C PRO A 68 -2.25 11.51 30.76
N VAL A 69 -1.22 11.41 31.61
CA VAL A 69 -1.37 10.91 32.98
C VAL A 69 -2.27 11.92 33.70
N PRO A 70 -3.40 11.50 34.30
CA PRO A 70 -4.20 12.42 35.10
C PRO A 70 -3.33 12.94 36.24
N THR A 71 -3.23 14.27 36.37
CA THR A 71 -2.59 14.89 37.51
C THR A 71 -3.30 14.42 38.78
N PRO A 72 -2.60 13.84 39.78
CA PRO A 72 -3.26 13.48 41.03
C PRO A 72 -3.84 14.74 41.65
N THR A 73 -5.13 14.72 41.99
CA THR A 73 -5.74 15.79 42.77
C THR A 73 -5.13 15.76 44.17
N PRO A 74 -4.48 16.84 44.65
CA PRO A 74 -3.98 16.88 46.03
C PRO A 74 -5.16 16.81 46.99
N THR A 75 -5.04 15.97 48.02
CA THR A 75 -6.00 15.83 49.13
C THR A 75 -5.89 16.98 50.13
#